data_AF-A0A7Y2BG72-F1
#
_entry.id   AF-A0A7Y2BG72-F1
#
_cell.length_a   1.000
_cell.length_b   1.000
_cell.length_c   1.000
_cell.angle_alpha   90.00
_cell.angle_beta   90.00
_cell.angle_gamma   90.00
#
_symmetry.space_group_name_H-M   'P 1'
#
loop_
_entity.id
_entity.type
_entity.pdbx_description
1 polymer ?
#
loop_
_entity_poly.entity_id
_entity_poly.type
_entity_poly.pdbx_seq_one_letter_code
_entity_poly.pdbx_strand_id
1 'polypeptide(L)' 'SLVDVEFVEKFAEEIPLHALKHDPALEGMRVTQKGSRLSVQPVEKKHFKRVLKMAGARMKLR' A
#
# COMPACT_ATOMS: atom_id res chain seq x y z
N SER A 1 -1.55 -16.32 -12.86
CA SER A 1 -2.05 -15.82 -14.16
C SER A 1 -1.72 -14.35 -14.27
N LEU A 2 -1.65 -13.83 -15.49
CA LEU A 2 -1.53 -12.39 -15.75
C LEU A 2 -2.92 -11.75 -15.71
N VAL A 3 -2.97 -10.46 -15.42
CA VAL A 3 -4.19 -9.64 -15.43
C VAL A 3 -3.87 -8.28 -16.01
N ASP A 4 -4.86 -7.67 -16.67
CA ASP A 4 -4.76 -6.29 -17.14
C ASP A 4 -5.08 -5.32 -15.99
N VAL A 5 -4.34 -4.21 -15.95
CA VAL A 5 -4.54 -3.13 -14.98
C VAL A 5 -4.53 -1.79 -15.72
N GLU A 6 -5.27 -0.83 -15.18
CA GLU A 6 -5.34 0.53 -15.73
C GLU A 6 -4.79 1.55 -14.72
N PHE A 7 -4.36 2.69 -15.25
CA PHE A 7 -3.90 3.80 -14.43
C PHE A 7 -5.09 4.48 -13.73
N VAL A 8 -5.00 4.64 -12.40
CA VAL A 8 -6.02 5.34 -11.60
C VAL A 8 -5.51 6.72 -11.18
N GLU A 9 -4.39 6.77 -10.46
CA GLU A 9 -3.74 8.01 -10.06
C GLU A 9 -2.25 7.82 -9.79
N LYS A 10 -1.53 8.93 -9.73
CA LYS A 10 -0.15 9.00 -9.28
C LYS A 10 -0.11 9.84 -8.01
N PHE A 11 0.61 9.36 -6.99
CA PHE A 11 0.88 10.15 -5.79
C PHE A 11 1.87 11.28 -6.09
N ALA A 12 1.73 12.41 -5.40
CA ALA A 12 2.64 13.53 -5.59
C ALA A 12 4.09 13.15 -5.26
N GLU A 13 4.26 12.39 -4.16
CA GLU A 13 5.53 11.84 -3.69
C GLU A 13 5.44 10.33 -3.55
N GLU A 14 6.56 9.64 -3.71
CA GLU A 14 6.64 8.21 -3.42
C GLU A 14 6.55 7.95 -1.91
N ILE A 15 5.94 6.82 -1.53
CA ILE A 15 5.96 6.36 -0.13
C ILE A 15 7.07 5.32 -0.01
N PRO A 16 8.20 5.65 0.63
CA PRO A 16 9.31 4.72 0.74
C PRO A 16 8.98 3.57 1.70
N LEU A 17 9.56 2.39 1.48
CA LEU A 17 9.29 1.20 2.29
C LEU A 17 9.60 1.41 3.79
N HIS A 18 10.60 2.22 4.13
CA HIS A 18 10.92 2.51 5.53
C HIS A 18 9.78 3.26 6.23
N ALA A 19 9.10 4.19 5.52
CA ALA A 19 7.95 4.90 6.06
C ALA A 19 6.78 3.94 6.33
N LEU A 20 6.57 2.95 5.44
CA LEU A 20 5.55 1.92 5.67
C LEU A 20 5.88 1.04 6.88
N LYS A 21 7.15 0.67 7.06
CA LYS A 21 7.59 -0.18 8.18
C LYS A 21 7.53 0.53 9.54
N HIS A 22 7.70 1.84 9.56
CA HIS A 22 7.72 2.64 10.78
C HIS A 22 6.33 3.14 11.19
N ASP A 23 5.30 2.83 10.42
CA ASP A 23 3.92 3.21 10.71
C ASP A 23 3.19 2.11 11.50
N PRO A 24 2.85 2.33 12.78
CA PRO A 24 2.17 1.31 13.59
C PRO A 24 0.78 0.91 13.04
N ALA A 25 0.11 1.80 12.29
CA ALA A 25 -1.18 1.48 11.68
C ALA A 25 -1.06 0.49 10.50
N LEU A 26 0.17 0.18 10.05
CA LEU A 26 0.48 -0.81 9.02
C LEU A 26 1.02 -2.12 9.58
N GLU A 27 0.95 -2.32 10.91
CA GLU A 27 1.31 -3.58 11.52
C GLU A 27 0.48 -4.75 10.92
N GLY A 28 1.17 -5.85 10.63
CA GLY A 28 0.60 -7.03 9.99
C GLY A 28 0.48 -6.95 8.46
N MET A 29 0.72 -5.80 7.83
CA MET A 29 0.71 -5.69 6.36
C MET A 29 1.82 -6.56 5.75
N ARG A 30 1.48 -7.42 4.79
CA ARG A 30 2.43 -8.42 4.24
C ARG A 30 3.70 -7.83 3.62
N VAL A 31 3.63 -6.61 3.09
CA VAL A 31 4.77 -5.94 2.42
C VAL A 31 5.83 -5.48 3.42
N THR A 32 5.46 -5.25 4.69
CA THR A 32 6.38 -4.78 5.74
C THR A 32 7.08 -5.95 6.45
N GLN A 33 6.60 -7.19 6.26
CA GLN A 33 7.15 -8.39 6.87
C GLN A 33 8.54 -8.74 6.31
N LYS A 34 9.47 -9.07 7.20
CA LYS A 34 10.83 -9.46 6.83
C LYS A 34 10.82 -10.74 6.00
N GLY A 35 11.52 -10.75 4.87
CA GLY A 35 11.67 -11.94 4.02
C GLY A 35 10.47 -12.26 3.12
N SER A 36 9.45 -11.40 3.07
CA SER A 36 8.34 -11.55 2.12
C SER A 36 8.86 -11.49 0.68
N ARG A 37 8.66 -12.57 -0.09
CA ARG A 37 8.99 -12.67 -1.53
C ARG A 37 7.75 -12.67 -2.41
N LEU A 38 6.59 -12.30 -1.85
CA LEU A 38 5.34 -12.25 -2.58
C LEU A 38 5.30 -11.01 -3.48
N SER A 39 5.14 -11.19 -4.79
CA SER A 39 4.94 -10.08 -5.74
C SER A 39 3.49 -9.59 -5.80
N VAL A 40 2.53 -10.45 -5.43
CA VAL A 40 1.11 -10.10 -5.31
C VAL A 40 0.65 -10.48 -3.90
N GLN A 41 0.02 -9.54 -3.22
CA GLN A 41 -0.31 -9.67 -1.81
C GLN A 41 -1.69 -9.08 -1.55
N PRO A 42 -2.57 -9.77 -0.79
CA PRO A 42 -3.81 -9.16 -0.33
C PRO A 42 -3.50 -8.03 0.67
N VAL A 43 -4.28 -6.96 0.60
CA VAL A 43 -4.16 -5.79 1.49
C VAL A 43 -5.49 -5.60 2.22
N GLU A 44 -5.45 -5.51 3.55
CA GLU A 44 -6.65 -5.26 4.33
C GLU A 44 -7.16 -3.83 4.17
N LYS A 45 -8.48 -3.63 4.29
CA LYS A 45 -9.12 -2.31 4.09
C LYS A 45 -8.50 -1.22 4.98
N LYS A 46 -8.11 -1.55 6.22
CA LYS A 46 -7.46 -0.60 7.14
C LYS A 46 -6.08 -0.15 6.65
N HIS A 47 -5.27 -1.08 6.14
CA HIS A 47 -3.93 -0.79 5.64
C HIS A 47 -4.00 0.04 4.36
N PHE A 48 -4.90 -0.32 3.44
CA PHE A 48 -5.10 0.43 2.21
C PHE A 48 -5.52 1.88 2.49
N LYS A 49 -6.51 2.09 3.39
CA LYS A 49 -6.91 3.44 3.83
C LYS A 49 -5.75 4.23 4.42
N ARG A 50 -4.90 3.59 5.22
CA ARG A 50 -3.75 4.25 5.83
C ARG A 50 -2.73 4.70 4.77
N VAL A 51 -2.38 3.82 3.82
CA VAL A 51 -1.46 4.14 2.72
C VAL A 51 -2.02 5.29 1.87
N LEU A 52 -3.29 5.27 1.50
CA LEU A 52 -3.92 6.37 0.76
C LEU A 52 -3.83 7.70 1.52
N LYS A 53 -4.04 7.68 2.84
CA LYS A 53 -3.90 8.88 3.68
C LYS A 53 -2.46 9.38 3.73
N MET A 54 -1.48 8.50 3.84
CA MET A 54 -0.05 8.86 3.78
C MET A 54 0.30 9.49 2.43
N ALA A 55 -0.29 9.00 1.35
CA ALA A 55 -0.03 9.47 0.00
C ALA A 55 -0.68 10.83 -0.34
N GLY A 56 -1.59 11.32 0.50
CA GLY A 56 -2.48 12.41 0.12
C GLY A 56 -3.35 12.06 -1.09
N ALA A 57 -3.70 10.78 -1.25
CA ALA A 57 -4.43 10.27 -2.40
C ALA A 57 -5.78 10.98 -2.57
N ARG A 58 -6.16 11.23 -3.83
CA ARG A 58 -7.47 11.82 -4.15
C ARG A 58 -8.56 10.74 -4.25
N MET A 59 -8.15 9.49 -4.48
CA MET A 59 -9.06 8.35 -4.51
C MET A 59 -9.74 8.14 -3.16
N LYS A 60 -11.06 7.97 -3.20
CA LYS A 60 -11.87 7.60 -2.04
C LYS A 60 -12.19 6.12 -2.10
N LEU A 61 -11.77 5.40 -1.06
CA LEU A 61 -12.10 3.98 -0.92
C LEU A 61 -13.61 3.82 -0.67
N ARG A 62 -14.30 3.17 -1.61
CA ARG A 62 -15.72 2.81 -1.48
C ARG A 62 -15.95 1.77 -0.39
#